data_AF-A0A6J4UYW3-F1
#
_entry.id   AF-A0A6J4UYW3-F1
#
_cell.length_a   1.000
_cell.length_b   1.000
_cell.length_c   1.000
_cell.angle_alpha   90.00
_cell.angle_beta   90.00
_cell.angle_gamma   90.00
#
_symmetry.space_group_name_H-M   'P 1'
#
loop_
_entity.id
_entity.type
_entity.pdbx_description
1 polymer ?
#
loop_
_entity_poly.entity_id
_entity_poly.type
_entity_poly.pdbx_seq_one_letter_code
_entity_poly.pdbx_strand_id
1 'polypeptide(L)'
;MGAVQKLATVVIVGLVALASVLVVYLADEPNRRAAEAAEQEEVAVERGISTYLNNCVTCHGPGGEGLTAQDGRIGLPLGGNTRQARAAQEVNQSQDPIERQQRYDLIVETLHQGRNAMPAFGRGAEGGAVLNDEEIHELATMIQHVDWDLVYNDVIAANDGVYPPAPPTTPAAAAAQAPAGAAAAPAAPPAGAPPADGAAAQAPAAPAATLEGYDIGWRLNGQDSAAENLTLTVAPGSTISLPNVGASLHNFAVDDLGVSVDMPVGQTVEATIPADAPAGQYEFYCNVPGHKALMNGILVIDSAAAPPAAAQAPAGATPAEGTPAPAGAPPAEQAAVPTLEGYDIGWRFEGQDSASADVTITVAPGAKIPLLNAGVSPHNFAVDAFDNMVVDMPIGQTVEATIPADAAPGEYEFYCNVPGHKALMTGTLIVQ
;
A
#
# COMPACT_ATOMS: atom_id res chain seq x y z
N MET A 1 4.77 80.99 14.39
CA MET A 1 4.80 80.19 13.14
C MET A 1 3.58 80.51 12.31
N GLY A 2 3.75 80.89 11.04
CA GLY A 2 2.65 81.11 10.10
C GLY A 2 1.98 79.80 9.68
N ALA A 3 0.76 79.86 9.13
CA ALA A 3 -0.03 78.68 8.72
C ALA A 3 0.73 77.74 7.76
N VAL A 4 1.47 78.32 6.81
CA VAL A 4 2.32 77.60 5.86
C VAL A 4 3.42 76.79 6.56
N GLN A 5 4.03 77.35 7.61
CA GLN A 5 5.11 76.72 8.35
C GLN A 5 4.61 75.50 9.14
N LYS A 6 3.41 75.58 9.72
CA LYS A 6 2.78 74.45 10.42
C LYS A 6 2.46 73.30 9.47
N LEU A 7 1.93 73.62 8.28
CA LEU A 7 1.57 72.63 7.26
C LEU A 7 2.82 71.93 6.71
N ALA A 8 3.89 72.67 6.46
CA ALA A 8 5.19 72.13 6.09
C ALA A 8 5.77 71.20 7.18
N THR A 9 5.68 71.57 8.46
CA THR A 9 6.15 70.71 9.56
C THR A 9 5.37 69.39 9.63
N VAL A 10 4.05 69.40 9.48
CA VAL A 10 3.24 68.16 9.49
C VAL A 10 3.62 67.24 8.33
N VAL A 11 3.81 67.78 7.13
CA VAL A 11 4.22 66.99 5.96
C VAL A 11 5.61 66.40 6.17
N ILE A 12 6.58 67.18 6.66
CA ILE A 12 7.94 66.70 6.92
C ILE A 12 7.92 65.60 7.99
N VAL A 13 7.21 65.79 9.09
CA VAL A 13 7.09 64.77 10.14
C VAL A 13 6.42 63.50 9.61
N GLY A 14 5.37 63.63 8.79
CA GLY A 14 4.72 62.50 8.15
C GLY A 14 5.64 61.73 7.20
N LEU A 15 6.41 62.44 6.37
CA LEU A 15 7.39 61.84 5.45
C LEU A 15 8.53 61.16 6.21
N VAL A 16 9.03 61.78 7.29
CA VAL A 16 10.05 61.18 8.15
C VAL A 16 9.51 59.92 8.81
N ALA A 17 8.29 59.95 9.35
CA ALA A 17 7.66 58.77 9.95
C ALA A 17 7.49 57.63 8.93
N LEU A 18 6.99 57.93 7.73
CA LEU A 18 6.87 56.95 6.64
C LEU A 18 8.24 56.38 6.24
N ALA A 19 9.25 57.24 6.06
CA ALA A 19 10.60 56.82 5.72
C ALA A 19 11.20 55.94 6.82
N SER A 20 10.98 56.27 8.10
CA SER A 20 11.42 55.44 9.23
C SER A 20 10.74 54.07 9.23
N VAL A 21 9.43 53.99 8.94
CA VAL A 21 8.73 52.70 8.82
C VAL A 21 9.30 51.88 7.66
N LEU A 22 9.54 52.50 6.51
CA LEU A 22 10.11 51.81 5.35
C LEU A 22 11.53 51.29 5.63
N VAL A 23 12.37 52.06 6.33
CA VAL A 23 13.71 51.62 6.72
C VAL A 23 13.65 50.43 7.67
N VAL A 24 12.74 50.43 8.65
CA VAL A 24 12.53 49.28 9.55
C VAL A 24 12.03 48.06 8.78
N TYR A 25 11.07 48.25 7.86
CA TYR A 25 10.55 47.17 7.01
C TYR A 25 11.63 46.53 6.12
N LEU A 26 12.49 47.35 5.51
CA LEU A 26 13.61 46.87 4.69
C LEU A 26 14.73 46.24 5.52
N ALA A 27 14.94 46.69 6.77
CA ALA A 27 15.90 46.06 7.67
C ALA A 27 15.46 44.64 8.06
N ASP A 28 14.16 44.37 8.10
CA ASP A 28 13.57 43.05 8.38
C ASP A 28 13.38 42.17 7.13
N GLU A 29 13.76 42.67 5.95
CA GLU A 29 13.70 41.94 4.67
C GLU A 29 14.39 40.56 4.72
N PRO A 30 15.57 40.38 5.34
CA PRO A 30 16.20 39.06 5.43
C PRO A 30 15.35 38.03 6.18
N ASN A 31 14.71 38.45 7.28
CA ASN A 31 13.88 37.56 8.10
C ASN A 31 12.60 37.17 7.37
N ARG A 32 11.94 38.15 6.72
CA ARG A 32 10.77 37.88 5.88
C ARG A 32 11.08 36.94 4.74
N ARG A 33 12.18 37.16 4.00
CA ARG A 33 12.59 36.24 2.93
C ARG A 33 12.90 34.84 3.45
N ALA A 34 13.50 34.71 4.63
CA ALA A 34 13.76 33.41 5.25
C ALA A 34 12.46 32.70 5.68
N ALA A 35 11.49 33.44 6.22
CA ALA A 35 10.18 32.90 6.59
C ALA A 35 9.41 32.41 5.36
N GLU A 36 9.35 33.20 4.30
CA GLU A 36 8.71 32.81 3.03
C GLU A 36 9.41 31.62 2.37
N ALA A 37 10.74 31.54 2.44
CA ALA A 37 11.49 30.39 1.92
C ALA A 37 11.18 29.10 2.69
N ALA A 38 11.01 29.18 4.01
CA ALA A 38 10.61 28.02 4.82
C ALA A 38 9.18 27.56 4.51
N GLU A 39 8.25 28.50 4.32
CA GLU A 39 6.86 28.19 3.92
C GLU A 39 6.81 27.54 2.52
N GLN A 40 7.60 28.05 1.57
CA GLN A 40 7.72 27.44 0.24
C GLN A 40 8.31 26.03 0.29
N GLU A 41 9.31 25.79 1.16
CA GLU A 41 9.89 24.46 1.38
C GLU A 41 8.84 23.49 1.94
N GLU A 42 8.06 23.89 2.95
CA GLU A 42 6.99 23.06 3.53
C GLU A 42 5.93 22.69 2.49
N VAL A 43 5.46 23.67 1.70
CA VAL A 43 4.49 23.43 0.61
C VAL A 43 5.08 22.52 -0.48
N ALA A 44 6.37 22.67 -0.81
CA ALA A 44 7.04 21.81 -1.77
C ALA A 44 7.16 20.36 -1.25
N VAL A 45 7.44 20.19 0.06
CA VAL A 45 7.47 18.89 0.72
C VAL A 45 6.07 18.23 0.64
N GLU A 46 5.00 18.94 1.01
CA GLU A 46 3.62 18.42 0.96
C GLU A 46 3.21 17.96 -0.44
N ARG A 47 3.48 18.77 -1.48
CA ARG A 47 3.20 18.39 -2.87
C ARG A 47 4.08 17.24 -3.36
N GLY A 48 5.34 17.22 -2.92
CA GLY A 48 6.26 16.12 -3.14
C GLY A 48 5.75 14.81 -2.54
N ILE A 49 5.14 14.83 -1.34
CA ILE A 49 4.50 13.64 -0.73
C ILE A 49 3.40 13.12 -1.65
N SER A 50 2.47 13.97 -2.09
CA SER A 50 1.40 13.56 -3.01
C SER A 50 1.94 12.94 -4.31
N THR A 51 3.01 13.50 -4.87
CA THR A 51 3.64 12.96 -6.07
C THR A 51 4.29 11.61 -5.80
N TYR A 52 4.93 11.46 -4.63
CA TYR A 52 5.58 10.23 -4.18
C TYR A 52 4.57 9.09 -3.98
N LEU A 53 3.41 9.38 -3.38
CA LEU A 53 2.30 8.44 -3.20
C LEU A 53 1.91 7.77 -4.52
N ASN A 54 1.78 8.56 -5.57
CA ASN A 54 1.28 8.10 -6.86
C ASN A 54 2.34 7.39 -7.71
N ASN A 55 3.62 7.74 -7.56
CA ASN A 55 4.64 7.35 -8.53
C ASN A 55 5.79 6.53 -7.95
N CYS A 56 6.03 6.59 -6.64
CA CYS A 56 7.29 6.17 -6.04
C CYS A 56 7.13 5.14 -4.92
N VAL A 57 6.03 5.19 -4.16
CA VAL A 57 5.75 4.29 -3.02
C VAL A 57 5.88 2.81 -3.39
N THR A 58 5.43 2.43 -4.58
CA THR A 58 5.49 1.04 -5.04
C THR A 58 6.91 0.47 -4.98
N CYS A 59 7.92 1.24 -5.39
CA CYS A 59 9.31 0.77 -5.37
C CYS A 59 10.04 1.14 -4.08
N HIS A 60 9.74 2.30 -3.50
CA HIS A 60 10.52 2.86 -2.39
C HIS A 60 9.88 2.68 -1.01
N GLY A 61 8.64 2.20 -0.93
CA GLY A 61 7.92 1.94 0.32
C GLY A 61 7.23 3.16 0.91
N PRO A 62 6.30 2.99 1.86
CA PRO A 62 5.57 4.09 2.51
C PRO A 62 6.47 5.04 3.29
N GLY A 63 7.51 4.51 3.94
CA GLY A 63 8.48 5.29 4.71
C GLY A 63 9.78 5.53 3.97
N GLY A 64 9.84 5.30 2.66
CA GLY A 64 11.09 5.41 1.88
C GLY A 64 12.11 4.32 2.18
N GLU A 65 11.73 3.24 2.85
CA GLU A 65 12.63 2.19 3.31
C GLU A 65 13.27 1.37 2.19
N GLY A 66 12.67 1.38 1.00
CA GLY A 66 13.15 0.74 -0.21
C GLY A 66 13.36 -0.76 -0.05
N LEU A 67 14.45 -1.27 -0.62
CA LEU A 67 14.92 -2.65 -0.58
C LEU A 67 15.04 -3.13 0.87
N THR A 68 13.94 -3.61 1.43
CA THR A 68 13.98 -4.45 2.62
C THR A 68 14.05 -5.90 2.15
N ALA A 69 14.83 -6.74 2.83
CA ALA A 69 15.05 -8.13 2.40
C ALA A 69 13.78 -9.01 2.50
N GLN A 70 12.63 -8.46 2.91
CA GLN A 70 11.44 -9.20 3.32
C GLN A 70 10.17 -8.86 2.51
N ASP A 71 10.07 -7.67 1.90
CA ASP A 71 8.87 -7.26 1.15
C ASP A 71 9.00 -7.44 -0.37
N GLY A 72 10.21 -7.56 -0.92
CA GLY A 72 10.45 -7.71 -2.36
C GLY A 72 10.50 -6.40 -3.15
N ARG A 73 10.52 -5.24 -2.46
CA ARG A 73 10.70 -3.94 -3.10
C ARG A 73 12.10 -3.80 -3.72
N ILE A 74 12.15 -3.13 -4.87
CA ILE A 74 13.38 -2.98 -5.67
C ILE A 74 13.99 -1.57 -5.60
N GLY A 75 13.27 -0.59 -5.05
CA GLY A 75 13.74 0.79 -4.94
C GLY A 75 14.85 0.90 -3.88
N LEU A 76 15.82 1.79 -4.10
CA LEU A 76 16.81 2.07 -3.07
C LEU A 76 16.15 2.76 -1.86
N PRO A 77 16.65 2.55 -0.64
CA PRO A 77 16.20 3.31 0.52
C PRO A 77 16.45 4.81 0.28
N LEU A 78 15.44 5.61 0.62
CA LEU A 78 15.43 7.07 0.59
C LEU A 78 15.40 7.65 2.01
N GLY A 79 14.77 6.94 2.95
CA GLY A 79 14.79 7.28 4.37
C GLY A 79 13.93 6.34 5.19
N GLY A 80 13.65 6.70 6.44
CA GLY A 80 12.80 5.91 7.35
C GLY A 80 13.57 5.14 8.43
N ASN A 81 12.85 4.26 9.13
CA ASN A 81 13.29 3.75 10.43
C ASN A 81 14.16 2.48 10.43
N THR A 82 14.29 1.79 9.29
CA THR A 82 15.18 0.62 9.17
C THR A 82 16.66 1.05 9.19
N ARG A 83 17.59 0.11 9.46
CA ARG A 83 19.03 0.45 9.49
C ARG A 83 19.54 1.03 8.16
N GLN A 84 19.09 0.46 7.04
CA GLN A 84 19.52 0.88 5.69
C GLN A 84 18.83 2.18 5.27
N ALA A 85 17.57 2.34 5.64
CA ALA A 85 16.78 3.56 5.52
C ALA A 85 17.42 4.76 6.22
N ARG A 86 17.82 4.61 7.50
CA ARG A 86 18.47 5.69 8.27
C ARG A 86 19.77 6.14 7.63
N ALA A 87 20.59 5.20 7.15
CA ALA A 87 21.83 5.52 6.45
C ALA A 87 21.57 6.29 5.13
N ALA A 88 20.49 5.96 4.41
CA ALA A 88 20.09 6.72 3.24
C ALA A 88 19.57 8.12 3.60
N GLN A 89 18.80 8.24 4.68
CA GLN A 89 18.30 9.51 5.19
C GLN A 89 19.44 10.46 5.57
N GLU A 90 20.47 9.98 6.27
CA GLU A 90 21.66 10.77 6.60
C GLU A 90 22.35 11.37 5.36
N VAL A 91 22.37 10.61 4.25
CA VAL A 91 22.95 11.08 2.98
C VAL A 91 22.01 12.02 2.24
N ASN A 92 20.70 11.72 2.22
CA ASN A 92 19.69 12.53 1.53
C ASN A 92 19.47 13.88 2.22
N GLN A 93 19.52 13.91 3.54
CA GLN A 93 19.17 15.05 4.39
C GLN A 93 20.41 15.66 5.07
N SER A 94 21.56 15.65 4.37
CA SER A 94 22.83 16.17 4.92
C SER A 94 22.67 17.63 5.35
N GLN A 95 23.18 17.95 6.53
CA GLN A 95 23.15 19.30 7.05
C GLN A 95 24.20 20.21 6.41
N ASP A 96 25.22 19.64 5.76
CA ASP A 96 26.24 20.41 5.04
C ASP A 96 25.67 21.00 3.73
N PRO A 97 25.76 22.33 3.50
CA PRO A 97 25.15 22.95 2.33
C PRO A 97 25.72 22.48 0.97
N ILE A 98 26.99 22.10 0.92
CA ILE A 98 27.65 21.64 -0.32
C ILE A 98 27.20 20.21 -0.63
N GLU A 99 27.24 19.33 0.38
CA GLU A 99 26.78 17.95 0.22
C GLU A 99 25.28 17.90 -0.10
N ARG A 100 24.47 18.74 0.56
CA ARG A 100 23.04 18.85 0.29
C ARG A 100 22.76 19.27 -1.15
N GLN A 101 23.45 20.28 -1.67
CA GLN A 101 23.28 20.70 -3.07
C GLN A 101 23.71 19.60 -4.05
N GLN A 102 24.87 18.97 -3.82
CA GLN A 102 25.33 17.86 -4.66
C GLN A 102 24.35 16.69 -4.65
N ARG A 103 23.74 16.42 -3.50
CA ARG A 103 22.76 15.36 -3.36
C ARG A 103 21.46 15.71 -4.07
N TYR A 104 21.00 16.96 -3.97
CA TYR A 104 19.84 17.48 -4.69
C TYR A 104 20.02 17.29 -6.21
N ASP A 105 21.16 17.72 -6.75
CA ASP A 105 21.47 17.62 -8.18
C ASP A 105 21.43 16.16 -8.64
N LEU A 106 21.97 15.23 -7.84
CA LEU A 106 21.93 13.79 -8.14
C LEU A 106 20.51 13.21 -8.11
N ILE A 107 19.67 13.64 -7.15
CA ILE A 107 18.29 13.19 -7.04
C ILE A 107 17.49 13.68 -8.26
N VAL A 108 17.59 14.95 -8.60
CA VAL A 108 16.93 15.56 -9.76
C VAL A 108 17.37 14.89 -11.06
N GLU A 109 18.68 14.67 -11.24
CA GLU A 109 19.20 13.95 -12.41
C GLU A 109 18.64 12.52 -12.51
N THR A 110 18.57 11.81 -11.37
CA THR A 110 18.02 10.46 -11.29
C THR A 110 16.53 10.44 -11.62
N LEU A 111 15.74 11.40 -11.14
CA LEU A 111 14.31 11.52 -11.45
C LEU A 111 14.07 11.83 -12.93
N HIS A 112 14.90 12.71 -13.53
CA HIS A 112 14.79 13.02 -14.94
C HIS A 112 15.17 11.86 -15.85
N GLN A 113 16.28 11.17 -15.55
CA GLN A 113 16.89 10.21 -16.47
C GLN A 113 16.60 8.74 -16.13
N GLY A 114 16.09 8.47 -14.93
CA GLY A 114 16.08 7.12 -14.37
C GLY A 114 17.48 6.65 -13.97
N ARG A 115 17.57 5.55 -13.23
CA ARG A 115 18.84 4.92 -12.85
C ARG A 115 18.63 3.45 -12.47
N ASN A 116 19.43 2.55 -13.07
CA ASN A 116 19.31 1.11 -12.86
C ASN A 116 17.90 0.61 -13.17
N ALA A 117 17.18 0.08 -12.16
CA ALA A 117 15.80 -0.38 -12.27
C ALA A 117 14.75 0.75 -12.14
N MET A 118 15.17 1.96 -11.75
CA MET A 118 14.29 3.11 -11.64
C MET A 118 14.05 3.73 -13.03
N PRO A 119 12.79 3.84 -13.50
CA PRO A 119 12.48 4.46 -14.78
C PRO A 119 12.72 5.97 -14.75
N ALA A 120 12.75 6.59 -15.92
CA ALA A 120 12.74 8.05 -16.05
C ALA A 120 11.32 8.57 -15.78
N PHE A 121 11.20 9.57 -14.90
CA PHE A 121 9.92 10.26 -14.64
C PHE A 121 9.85 11.62 -15.34
N GLY A 122 11.00 12.25 -15.59
CA GLY A 122 11.10 13.51 -16.33
C GLY A 122 11.35 13.34 -17.84
N ARG A 123 11.93 14.36 -18.47
CA ARG A 123 12.19 14.41 -19.93
C ARG A 123 13.33 13.49 -20.43
N GLY A 124 13.69 12.45 -19.67
CA GLY A 124 14.77 11.52 -19.97
C GLY A 124 14.53 10.59 -21.16
N ALA A 125 15.52 9.73 -21.43
CA ALA A 125 15.85 9.19 -22.75
C ALA A 125 14.83 8.26 -23.46
N GLU A 126 13.72 7.83 -22.83
CA GLU A 126 12.68 7.03 -23.49
C GLU A 126 11.30 7.31 -22.86
N GLY A 127 10.32 7.73 -23.68
CA GLY A 127 8.92 7.89 -23.27
C GLY A 127 8.60 9.23 -22.59
N GLY A 128 7.43 9.80 -22.88
CA GLY A 128 7.04 11.15 -22.46
C GLY A 128 7.12 11.37 -20.95
N ALA A 129 7.58 12.57 -20.55
CA ALA A 129 7.70 12.95 -19.15
C ALA A 129 6.35 12.80 -18.42
N VAL A 130 6.34 11.98 -17.38
CA VAL A 130 5.20 11.81 -16.47
C VAL A 130 5.12 12.99 -15.51
N LEU A 131 6.28 13.52 -15.11
CA LEU A 131 6.42 14.65 -14.21
C LEU A 131 7.10 15.83 -14.90
N ASN A 132 6.64 17.04 -14.58
CA ASN A 132 7.26 18.28 -15.02
C ASN A 132 8.45 18.69 -14.10
N ASP A 133 9.19 19.72 -14.51
CA ASP A 133 10.41 20.14 -13.79
C ASP A 133 10.13 20.61 -12.36
N GLU A 134 8.95 21.18 -12.10
CA GLU A 134 8.53 21.62 -10.75
C GLU A 134 8.16 20.43 -9.87
N GLU A 135 7.42 19.44 -10.40
CA GLU A 135 7.08 18.21 -9.65
C GLU A 135 8.34 17.42 -9.28
N ILE A 136 9.36 17.44 -10.14
CA ILE A 136 10.67 16.85 -9.86
C ILE A 136 11.44 17.64 -8.79
N HIS A 137 11.36 18.97 -8.81
CA HIS A 137 11.91 19.83 -7.75
C HIS A 137 11.23 19.54 -6.41
N GLU A 138 9.89 19.54 -6.35
CA GLU A 138 9.09 19.26 -5.15
C GLU A 138 9.41 17.87 -4.58
N LEU A 139 9.54 16.83 -5.43
CA LEU A 139 9.99 15.50 -5.01
C LEU A 139 11.42 15.50 -4.43
N ALA A 140 12.36 16.18 -5.08
CA ALA A 140 13.74 16.22 -4.60
C ALA A 140 13.83 16.96 -3.26
N THR A 141 13.14 18.09 -3.13
CA THR A 141 13.01 18.85 -1.88
C THR A 141 12.37 17.98 -0.80
N MET A 142 11.29 17.26 -1.10
CA MET A 142 10.67 16.31 -0.17
C MET A 142 11.68 15.28 0.33
N ILE A 143 12.41 14.59 -0.55
CA ILE A 143 13.40 13.57 -0.15
C ILE A 143 14.47 14.14 0.81
N GLN A 144 14.85 15.41 0.64
CA GLN A 144 15.88 16.06 1.44
C GLN A 144 15.39 16.65 2.78
N HIS A 145 14.10 16.89 2.92
CA HIS A 145 13.57 17.68 4.06
C HIS A 145 12.44 16.99 4.82
N VAL A 146 11.83 15.93 4.27
CA VAL A 146 10.65 15.29 4.86
C VAL A 146 10.98 14.50 6.13
N ASP A 147 10.02 14.46 7.04
CA ASP A 147 9.94 13.41 8.06
C ASP A 147 9.27 12.18 7.45
N TRP A 148 10.05 11.10 7.29
CA TRP A 148 9.57 9.86 6.67
C TRP A 148 8.45 9.16 7.44
N ASP A 149 8.29 9.46 8.74
CA ASP A 149 7.13 8.97 9.50
C ASP A 149 5.83 9.67 9.05
N LEU A 150 5.89 10.93 8.61
CA LEU A 150 4.74 11.62 8.01
C LEU A 150 4.37 10.99 6.67
N VAL A 151 5.36 10.72 5.82
CA VAL A 151 5.11 10.04 4.54
C VAL A 151 4.47 8.68 4.78
N TYR A 152 5.01 7.90 5.72
CA TYR A 152 4.43 6.60 6.09
C TYR A 152 2.97 6.75 6.49
N ASN A 153 2.65 7.67 7.41
CA ASN A 153 1.29 7.87 7.89
C ASN A 153 0.33 8.29 6.76
N ASP A 154 0.76 9.19 5.87
CA ASP A 154 -0.05 9.66 4.75
C ASP A 154 -0.29 8.54 3.73
N VAL A 155 0.73 7.71 3.44
CA VAL A 155 0.59 6.53 2.58
C VAL A 155 -0.38 5.54 3.19
N ILE A 156 -0.22 5.23 4.48
CA ILE A 156 -1.06 4.25 5.17
C ILE A 156 -2.50 4.75 5.25
N ALA A 157 -2.72 6.03 5.55
CA ALA A 157 -4.04 6.64 5.54
C ALA A 157 -4.67 6.62 4.14
N ALA A 158 -3.89 6.87 3.09
CA ALA A 158 -4.34 6.78 1.70
C ALA A 158 -4.65 5.33 1.26
N ASN A 159 -4.16 4.33 1.99
CA ASN A 159 -4.37 2.91 1.74
C ASN A 159 -5.24 2.24 2.82
N ASP A 160 -6.17 2.99 3.44
CA ASP A 160 -7.11 2.49 4.45
C ASP A 160 -6.46 1.76 5.64
N GLY A 161 -5.28 2.21 6.06
CA GLY A 161 -4.51 1.61 7.15
C GLY A 161 -3.62 0.44 6.72
N VAL A 162 -3.63 0.07 5.43
CA VAL A 162 -2.91 -1.09 4.91
C VAL A 162 -1.57 -0.66 4.32
N TYR A 163 -0.50 -1.38 4.69
CA TYR A 163 0.80 -1.22 4.07
C TYR A 163 0.75 -1.69 2.60
N PRO A 164 0.97 -0.81 1.60
CA PRO A 164 0.83 -1.19 0.20
C PRO A 164 1.82 -2.30 -0.16
N PRO A 165 1.39 -3.38 -0.84
CA PRO A 165 2.29 -4.49 -1.15
C PRO A 165 3.40 -4.06 -2.10
N ALA A 166 4.56 -4.74 -2.02
CA ALA A 166 5.60 -4.56 -3.01
C ALA A 166 5.11 -5.05 -4.39
N PRO A 167 5.65 -4.49 -5.49
CA PRO A 167 5.34 -4.99 -6.82
C PRO A 167 5.72 -6.47 -6.92
N PRO A 168 4.94 -7.30 -7.64
CA PRO A 168 5.30 -8.68 -7.88
C PRO A 168 6.69 -8.72 -8.53
N THR A 169 7.61 -9.46 -7.91
CA THR A 169 8.95 -9.67 -8.47
C THR A 169 8.80 -10.42 -9.79
N THR A 170 8.80 -9.68 -10.89
CA THR A 170 9.04 -10.30 -12.20
C THR A 170 10.52 -10.69 -12.18
N PRO A 171 10.89 -11.96 -12.45
CA PRO A 171 12.29 -12.30 -12.65
C PRO A 171 12.85 -11.33 -13.68
N ALA A 172 13.87 -10.57 -13.28
CA ALA A 172 14.54 -9.61 -14.15
C ALA A 172 14.79 -10.30 -15.49
N ALA A 173 14.15 -9.80 -16.55
CA ALA A 173 14.47 -10.22 -17.90
C ALA A 173 15.96 -9.94 -18.07
N ALA A 174 16.74 -11.02 -18.09
CA ALA A 174 18.14 -10.99 -18.37
C ALA A 174 18.34 -10.15 -19.64
N ALA A 175 19.26 -9.19 -19.54
CA ALA A 175 19.69 -8.28 -20.58
C ALA A 175 19.41 -8.80 -21.99
N ALA A 176 18.65 -8.02 -22.77
CA ALA A 176 18.44 -8.25 -24.18
C ALA A 176 19.79 -8.30 -24.91
N GLN A 177 20.30 -9.51 -25.12
CA GLN A 177 21.20 -9.82 -26.22
C GLN A 177 20.33 -10.37 -27.35
N ALA A 178 20.22 -9.57 -28.41
CA ALA A 178 19.60 -9.95 -29.66
C ALA A 178 20.21 -11.26 -30.20
N PRO A 179 19.42 -12.24 -30.65
CA PRO A 179 19.92 -13.26 -31.55
C PRO A 179 19.62 -12.84 -32.99
N ALA A 180 20.70 -12.70 -33.77
CA ALA A 180 20.64 -12.86 -35.21
C ALA A 180 20.32 -14.34 -35.53
N GLY A 181 19.49 -14.56 -36.55
CA GLY A 181 18.74 -15.79 -36.71
C GLY A 181 19.48 -16.95 -37.39
N ALA A 182 18.80 -18.09 -37.44
CA ALA A 182 18.81 -19.06 -38.53
C ALA A 182 17.76 -20.15 -38.26
N ALA A 183 16.99 -20.46 -39.29
CA ALA A 183 15.91 -21.45 -39.30
C ALA A 183 16.41 -22.90 -39.34
N ALA A 184 15.65 -23.82 -38.74
CA ALA A 184 15.47 -25.19 -39.23
C ALA A 184 14.19 -25.81 -38.62
N ALA A 185 13.43 -26.51 -39.46
CA ALA A 185 12.09 -27.06 -39.22
C ALA A 185 12.14 -28.54 -38.68
N PRO A 186 11.01 -29.29 -38.54
CA PRO A 186 10.60 -29.91 -37.27
C PRO A 186 10.64 -31.46 -37.27
N ALA A 187 10.42 -32.08 -36.09
CA ALA A 187 10.15 -33.52 -35.98
C ALA A 187 8.98 -33.80 -35.01
N ALA A 188 7.96 -34.51 -35.51
CA ALA A 188 6.83 -35.08 -34.77
C ALA A 188 7.18 -36.43 -34.10
N PRO A 189 6.37 -36.94 -33.16
CA PRO A 189 5.68 -38.24 -33.40
C PRO A 189 4.26 -38.29 -32.76
N PRO A 190 3.55 -39.44 -32.63
CA PRO A 190 2.33 -39.75 -33.38
C PRO A 190 1.04 -39.89 -32.52
N ALA A 191 -0.09 -40.13 -33.19
CA ALA A 191 -1.45 -40.15 -32.65
C ALA A 191 -1.97 -41.54 -32.16
N GLY A 192 -2.79 -41.51 -31.10
CA GLY A 192 -4.19 -42.01 -31.09
C GLY A 192 -4.55 -43.38 -30.47
N ALA A 193 -5.49 -43.38 -29.49
CA ALA A 193 -6.52 -44.42 -29.23
C ALA A 193 -7.57 -43.93 -28.16
N PRO A 194 -8.80 -44.49 -28.05
CA PRO A 194 -10.09 -43.78 -27.84
C PRO A 194 -10.72 -43.84 -26.41
N PRO A 195 -11.87 -43.16 -26.15
CA PRO A 195 -12.38 -42.87 -24.79
C PRO A 195 -13.43 -43.86 -24.27
N ALA A 196 -13.66 -43.84 -22.95
CA ALA A 196 -14.77 -44.52 -22.28
C ALA A 196 -15.58 -43.52 -21.45
N ASP A 197 -16.90 -43.56 -21.66
CA ASP A 197 -17.92 -42.68 -21.08
C ASP A 197 -18.14 -42.88 -19.58
N GLY A 198 -18.38 -41.78 -18.88
CA GLY A 198 -18.82 -41.77 -17.49
C GLY A 198 -19.11 -40.34 -17.04
N ALA A 199 -20.36 -39.91 -17.22
CA ALA A 199 -20.84 -38.59 -16.82
C ALA A 199 -20.79 -38.44 -15.29
N ALA A 200 -19.85 -37.62 -14.82
CA ALA A 200 -19.84 -37.06 -13.47
C ALA A 200 -20.28 -35.59 -13.56
N ALA A 201 -21.08 -35.17 -12.59
CA ALA A 201 -21.66 -33.83 -12.51
C ALA A 201 -20.60 -32.73 -12.69
N GLN A 202 -20.86 -31.81 -13.62
CA GLN A 202 -19.95 -30.74 -14.00
C GLN A 202 -19.69 -29.82 -12.82
N ALA A 203 -18.42 -29.72 -12.45
CA ALA A 203 -17.91 -28.57 -11.69
C ALA A 203 -18.15 -27.29 -12.51
N PRO A 204 -18.31 -26.12 -11.87
CA PRO A 204 -18.49 -24.85 -12.57
C PRO A 204 -17.41 -24.67 -13.65
N ALA A 205 -17.83 -24.31 -14.86
CA ALA A 205 -16.91 -24.03 -15.96
C ALA A 205 -15.99 -22.88 -15.55
N ALA A 206 -14.69 -23.01 -15.83
CA ALA A 206 -13.73 -21.93 -15.60
C ALA A 206 -14.17 -20.68 -16.40
N PRO A 207 -14.00 -19.47 -15.85
CA PRO A 207 -14.37 -18.24 -16.53
C PRO A 207 -13.60 -18.11 -17.85
N ALA A 208 -14.28 -17.58 -18.88
CA ALA A 208 -13.72 -17.44 -20.22
C ALA A 208 -12.61 -16.36 -20.29
N ALA A 209 -12.65 -15.39 -19.38
CA ALA A 209 -11.64 -14.35 -19.22
C ALA A 209 -11.68 -13.79 -17.79
N THR A 210 -10.57 -13.19 -17.35
CA THR A 210 -10.49 -12.39 -16.14
C THR A 210 -10.28 -10.93 -16.51
N LEU A 211 -11.20 -10.06 -16.12
CA LEU A 211 -11.13 -8.62 -16.32
C LEU A 211 -11.08 -7.94 -14.95
N GLU A 212 -9.87 -7.59 -14.53
CA GLU A 212 -9.57 -7.01 -13.23
C GLU A 212 -9.80 -5.49 -13.25
N GLY A 213 -10.60 -5.00 -12.31
CA GLY A 213 -10.77 -3.57 -12.07
C GLY A 213 -9.76 -3.09 -11.04
N TYR A 214 -8.99 -2.07 -11.39
CA TYR A 214 -8.11 -1.33 -10.47
C TYR A 214 -8.45 0.16 -10.54
N ASP A 215 -8.00 0.94 -9.55
CA ASP A 215 -8.44 2.30 -9.20
C ASP A 215 -9.17 3.12 -10.28
N ILE A 216 -8.56 3.29 -11.47
CA ILE A 216 -9.14 3.98 -12.64
C ILE A 216 -8.83 3.27 -13.96
N GLY A 217 -8.82 1.94 -13.98
CA GLY A 217 -8.53 1.17 -15.20
C GLY A 217 -8.85 -0.32 -15.14
N TRP A 218 -8.57 -1.00 -16.25
CA TRP A 218 -8.87 -2.41 -16.44
C TRP A 218 -7.62 -3.21 -16.82
N ARG A 219 -7.47 -4.40 -16.25
CA ARG A 219 -6.43 -5.38 -16.60
C ARG A 219 -7.09 -6.62 -17.19
N LEU A 220 -6.72 -6.97 -18.41
CA LEU A 220 -7.24 -8.19 -19.05
C LEU A 220 -6.24 -9.33 -18.87
N ASN A 221 -6.67 -10.40 -18.21
CA ASN A 221 -5.86 -11.59 -17.94
C ASN A 221 -4.49 -11.27 -17.31
N GLY A 222 -4.46 -10.27 -16.41
CA GLY A 222 -3.24 -9.84 -15.73
C GLY A 222 -2.31 -8.95 -16.55
N GLN A 223 -2.74 -8.46 -17.72
CA GLN A 223 -1.99 -7.50 -18.53
C GLN A 223 -2.58 -6.10 -18.42
N ASP A 224 -1.73 -5.13 -18.07
CA ASP A 224 -2.07 -3.70 -18.12
C ASP A 224 -2.40 -3.31 -19.56
N SER A 225 -3.65 -2.89 -19.80
CA SER A 225 -4.09 -2.40 -21.09
C SER A 225 -4.45 -0.93 -20.93
N ALA A 226 -3.85 -0.05 -21.74
CA ALA A 226 -4.27 1.35 -21.76
C ALA A 226 -5.78 1.42 -22.10
N ALA A 227 -6.54 2.21 -21.34
CA ALA A 227 -7.99 2.35 -21.48
C ALA A 227 -8.41 2.70 -22.93
N GLU A 228 -7.56 3.41 -23.66
CA GLU A 228 -7.70 3.57 -25.10
C GLU A 228 -7.28 2.28 -25.82
N ASN A 229 -8.26 1.46 -26.23
CA ASN A 229 -8.17 0.22 -27.04
C ASN A 229 -8.26 -1.12 -26.30
N LEU A 230 -8.69 -1.17 -25.03
CA LEU A 230 -8.95 -2.46 -24.38
C LEU A 230 -10.10 -3.22 -25.08
N THR A 231 -9.79 -4.41 -25.61
CA THR A 231 -10.74 -5.28 -26.30
C THR A 231 -10.82 -6.64 -25.60
N LEU A 232 -12.00 -7.00 -25.10
CA LEU A 232 -12.31 -8.30 -24.51
C LEU A 232 -13.14 -9.13 -25.48
N THR A 233 -12.66 -10.30 -25.89
CA THR A 233 -13.40 -11.21 -26.79
C THR A 233 -13.91 -12.43 -26.04
N VAL A 234 -15.22 -12.69 -26.11
CA VAL A 234 -15.87 -13.84 -25.46
C VAL A 234 -16.96 -14.44 -26.35
N ALA A 235 -17.36 -15.68 -26.08
CA ALA A 235 -18.51 -16.30 -26.75
C ALA A 235 -19.83 -15.98 -26.01
N PRO A 236 -21.00 -16.04 -26.68
CA PRO A 236 -22.30 -15.97 -25.99
C PRO A 236 -22.40 -17.01 -24.86
N GLY A 237 -22.96 -16.64 -23.71
CA GLY A 237 -23.08 -17.52 -22.55
C GLY A 237 -21.82 -17.66 -21.69
N SER A 238 -20.73 -16.95 -22.02
CA SER A 238 -19.48 -16.98 -21.26
C SER A 238 -19.61 -16.27 -19.91
N THR A 239 -18.88 -16.77 -18.91
CA THR A 239 -18.69 -16.08 -17.63
C THR A 239 -17.34 -15.35 -17.63
N ILE A 240 -17.32 -14.11 -17.16
CA ILE A 240 -16.14 -13.27 -16.97
C ILE A 240 -15.89 -13.15 -15.47
N SER A 241 -14.66 -13.41 -15.03
CA SER A 241 -14.22 -13.18 -13.65
C SER A 241 -13.79 -11.73 -13.48
N LEU A 242 -14.33 -11.07 -12.47
CA LEU A 242 -14.19 -9.63 -12.22
C LEU A 242 -13.63 -9.40 -10.80
N PRO A 243 -12.31 -9.58 -10.59
CA PRO A 243 -11.67 -9.14 -9.37
C PRO A 243 -11.62 -7.62 -9.32
N ASN A 244 -12.05 -7.03 -8.20
CA ASN A 244 -11.76 -5.64 -7.89
C ASN A 244 -10.54 -5.58 -6.97
N VAL A 245 -9.42 -5.13 -7.53
CA VAL A 245 -8.16 -4.93 -6.81
C VAL A 245 -7.87 -3.45 -6.56
N GLY A 246 -8.77 -2.55 -6.98
CA GLY A 246 -8.67 -1.12 -6.73
C GLY A 246 -9.21 -0.73 -5.36
N ALA A 247 -8.90 0.50 -4.95
CA ALA A 247 -9.24 1.08 -3.66
C ALA A 247 -10.70 1.57 -3.56
N SER A 248 -11.52 1.37 -4.58
CA SER A 248 -12.91 1.85 -4.61
C SER A 248 -13.85 0.85 -5.25
N LEU A 249 -15.14 0.94 -4.93
CA LEU A 249 -16.18 0.14 -5.58
C LEU A 249 -16.09 0.36 -7.11
N HIS A 250 -16.10 -0.73 -7.86
CA HIS A 250 -16.22 -0.69 -9.31
C HIS A 250 -17.45 -1.48 -9.75
N ASN A 251 -17.84 -1.33 -11.00
CA ASN A 251 -18.77 -2.26 -11.61
C ASN A 251 -18.46 -2.47 -13.09
N PHE A 252 -19.01 -3.56 -13.61
CA PHE A 252 -18.95 -3.92 -15.01
C PHE A 252 -20.34 -3.79 -15.62
N ALA A 253 -20.52 -2.83 -16.52
CA ALA A 253 -21.79 -2.55 -17.19
C ALA A 253 -21.66 -2.65 -18.71
N VAL A 254 -22.64 -3.28 -19.36
CA VAL A 254 -22.82 -3.35 -20.82
C VAL A 254 -24.30 -3.08 -21.12
N ASP A 255 -24.64 -1.81 -21.38
CA ASP A 255 -26.04 -1.37 -21.46
C ASP A 255 -26.82 -2.09 -22.58
N ASP A 256 -26.19 -2.28 -23.74
CA ASP A 256 -26.80 -2.94 -24.91
C ASP A 256 -27.12 -4.43 -24.68
N LEU A 257 -26.47 -5.05 -23.69
CA LEU A 257 -26.70 -6.43 -23.27
C LEU A 257 -27.45 -6.54 -21.94
N GLY A 258 -27.77 -5.42 -21.29
CA GLY A 258 -28.43 -5.39 -19.99
C GLY A 258 -27.61 -5.97 -18.84
N VAL A 259 -26.28 -6.01 -18.96
CA VAL A 259 -25.38 -6.54 -17.93
C VAL A 259 -24.93 -5.39 -17.02
N SER A 260 -25.06 -5.56 -15.71
CA SER A 260 -24.50 -4.63 -14.71
C SER A 260 -24.21 -5.40 -13.41
N VAL A 261 -22.94 -5.44 -13.00
CA VAL A 261 -22.49 -6.21 -11.83
C VAL A 261 -21.55 -5.36 -10.98
N ASP A 262 -21.90 -5.16 -9.72
CA ASP A 262 -21.06 -4.48 -8.74
C ASP A 262 -19.90 -5.38 -8.31
N MET A 263 -18.72 -4.77 -8.22
CA MET A 263 -17.46 -5.39 -7.85
C MET A 263 -16.96 -4.73 -6.54
N PRO A 264 -17.32 -5.26 -5.35
CA PRO A 264 -16.84 -4.74 -4.06
C PRO A 264 -15.32 -4.84 -3.93
N VAL A 265 -14.72 -3.89 -3.22
CA VAL A 265 -13.26 -3.84 -3.00
C VAL A 265 -12.75 -5.16 -2.43
N GLY A 266 -11.68 -5.69 -3.01
CA GLY A 266 -11.04 -6.93 -2.58
C GLY A 266 -11.82 -8.21 -2.90
N GLN A 267 -12.98 -8.10 -3.57
CA GLN A 267 -13.77 -9.27 -3.98
C GLN A 267 -13.62 -9.59 -5.46
N THR A 268 -13.78 -10.87 -5.77
CA THR A 268 -13.97 -11.37 -7.12
C THR A 268 -15.42 -11.74 -7.31
N VAL A 269 -16.07 -11.08 -8.27
CA VAL A 269 -17.44 -11.38 -8.70
C VAL A 269 -17.43 -11.91 -10.14
N GLU A 270 -18.54 -12.46 -10.62
CA GLU A 270 -18.66 -12.98 -11.98
C GLU A 270 -19.76 -12.24 -12.75
N ALA A 271 -19.51 -11.97 -14.04
CA ALA A 271 -20.52 -11.48 -14.97
C ALA A 271 -20.78 -12.50 -16.07
N THR A 272 -22.04 -12.85 -16.32
CA THR A 272 -22.44 -13.78 -17.38
C THR A 272 -22.95 -13.02 -18.60
N ILE A 273 -22.37 -13.27 -19.76
CA ILE A 273 -22.86 -12.75 -21.03
C ILE A 273 -24.11 -13.55 -21.44
N PRO A 274 -25.20 -12.89 -21.87
CA PRO A 274 -26.41 -13.59 -22.32
C PRO A 274 -26.10 -14.65 -23.40
N ALA A 275 -26.72 -15.83 -23.29
CA ALA A 275 -26.50 -16.93 -24.22
C ALA A 275 -27.02 -16.63 -25.65
N ASP A 276 -27.95 -15.69 -25.77
CA ASP A 276 -28.52 -15.18 -27.00
C ASP A 276 -27.90 -13.85 -27.46
N ALA A 277 -26.83 -13.38 -26.80
CA ALA A 277 -26.11 -12.17 -27.18
C ALA A 277 -25.66 -12.24 -28.66
N PRO A 278 -26.11 -11.31 -29.53
CA PRO A 278 -25.71 -11.31 -30.93
C PRO A 278 -24.21 -11.08 -31.09
N ALA A 279 -23.60 -11.74 -32.08
CA ALA A 279 -22.22 -11.45 -32.45
C ALA A 279 -22.09 -9.98 -32.86
N GLY A 280 -21.08 -9.29 -32.33
CA GLY A 280 -20.97 -7.83 -32.45
C GLY A 280 -19.96 -7.23 -31.48
N GLN A 281 -19.84 -5.91 -31.53
CA GLN A 281 -19.00 -5.13 -30.61
C GLN A 281 -19.90 -4.28 -29.73
N TYR A 282 -19.63 -4.28 -28.43
CA TYR A 282 -20.39 -3.56 -27.41
C TYR A 282 -19.44 -2.76 -26.53
N GLU A 283 -19.87 -1.62 -26.00
CA GLU A 283 -19.10 -0.88 -24.98
C GLU A 283 -19.33 -1.53 -23.62
N PHE A 284 -18.25 -1.81 -22.88
CA PHE A 284 -18.35 -2.07 -21.44
C PHE A 284 -17.69 -0.94 -20.66
N TYR A 285 -18.19 -0.64 -19.45
CA TYR A 285 -17.64 0.42 -18.62
C TYR A 285 -17.98 0.30 -17.12
N CYS A 286 -17.33 1.12 -16.30
CA CYS A 286 -17.70 1.36 -14.89
C CYS A 286 -18.61 2.59 -14.77
N ASN A 287 -19.82 2.42 -14.24
CA ASN A 287 -20.86 3.44 -14.16
C ASN A 287 -20.76 4.35 -12.92
N VAL A 288 -19.76 4.13 -12.05
CA VAL A 288 -19.44 5.03 -10.94
C VAL A 288 -19.15 6.44 -11.49
N PRO A 289 -19.73 7.51 -10.92
CA PRO A 289 -19.59 8.86 -11.45
C PRO A 289 -18.13 9.25 -11.68
N GLY A 290 -17.77 9.60 -12.93
CA GLY A 290 -16.41 9.97 -13.33
C GLY A 290 -15.54 8.80 -13.82
N HIS A 291 -15.88 7.56 -13.51
CA HIS A 291 -15.04 6.40 -13.82
C HIS A 291 -15.17 5.96 -15.28
N LYS A 292 -16.33 6.14 -15.93
CA LYS A 292 -16.55 5.79 -17.35
C LYS A 292 -15.49 6.39 -18.29
N ALA A 293 -14.98 7.58 -17.99
CA ALA A 293 -13.98 8.25 -18.84
C ALA A 293 -12.65 7.49 -18.94
N LEU A 294 -12.30 6.70 -17.93
CA LEU A 294 -11.03 5.98 -17.82
C LEU A 294 -11.20 4.45 -17.73
N MET A 295 -12.41 4.00 -17.40
CA MET A 295 -12.79 2.60 -17.26
C MET A 295 -13.84 2.21 -18.29
N ASN A 296 -13.54 2.38 -19.58
CA ASN A 296 -14.34 1.86 -20.70
C ASN A 296 -13.51 0.94 -21.61
N GLY A 297 -14.17 0.10 -22.40
CA GLY A 297 -13.54 -0.80 -23.36
C GLY A 297 -14.54 -1.43 -24.33
N ILE A 298 -14.05 -2.24 -25.25
CA ILE A 298 -14.85 -2.93 -26.28
C ILE A 298 -14.98 -4.42 -25.93
N LEU A 299 -16.22 -4.89 -25.79
CA LEU A 299 -16.58 -6.30 -25.69
C LEU A 299 -16.94 -6.83 -27.08
N VAL A 300 -16.17 -7.79 -27.60
CA VAL A 300 -16.46 -8.51 -28.83
C VAL A 300 -17.12 -9.84 -28.50
N ILE A 301 -18.35 -10.02 -28.97
CA ILE A 301 -19.03 -11.32 -28.93
C ILE A 301 -18.71 -12.08 -30.21
N ASP A 302 -17.89 -13.13 -30.10
CA ASP A 302 -17.53 -14.01 -31.20
C ASP A 302 -18.16 -15.40 -31.01
N SER A 303 -19.05 -15.77 -31.92
CA SER A 303 -19.71 -17.09 -31.94
C SER A 303 -18.76 -18.27 -32.25
N ALA A 304 -17.46 -18.03 -32.52
CA ALA A 304 -16.48 -19.05 -32.90
C ALA A 304 -15.47 -19.49 -31.81
N ALA A 305 -15.44 -18.86 -30.63
CA ALA A 305 -14.47 -19.20 -29.56
C ALA A 305 -14.96 -20.34 -28.64
N ALA A 306 -14.19 -21.43 -28.51
CA ALA A 306 -14.51 -22.60 -27.66
C ALA A 306 -13.60 -22.69 -26.41
N PRO A 307 -14.10 -23.17 -25.24
CA PRO A 307 -13.37 -23.08 -23.96
C PRO A 307 -12.27 -24.16 -23.75
N PRO A 308 -11.23 -23.92 -22.92
CA PRO A 308 -10.08 -24.81 -22.74
C PRO A 308 -10.24 -25.86 -21.61
N ALA A 309 -9.50 -26.97 -21.72
CA ALA A 309 -9.56 -28.16 -20.86
C ALA A 309 -8.54 -28.17 -19.70
N ALA A 310 -8.93 -28.70 -18.54
CA ALA A 310 -8.15 -28.72 -17.28
C ALA A 310 -7.19 -29.93 -17.11
N ALA A 311 -6.06 -29.70 -16.45
CA ALA A 311 -5.01 -30.68 -16.13
C ALA A 311 -5.16 -31.29 -14.70
N GLN A 312 -4.71 -32.54 -14.52
CA GLN A 312 -4.84 -33.34 -13.28
C GLN A 312 -3.55 -33.38 -12.44
N ALA A 313 -3.68 -33.51 -11.11
CA ALA A 313 -2.61 -33.79 -10.14
C ALA A 313 -2.90 -35.09 -9.33
N PRO A 314 -1.88 -35.77 -8.74
CA PRO A 314 -1.99 -37.15 -8.23
C PRO A 314 -2.37 -37.26 -6.73
N ALA A 315 -2.74 -38.49 -6.33
CA ALA A 315 -3.40 -38.85 -5.07
C ALA A 315 -2.55 -39.67 -4.06
N GLY A 316 -2.97 -39.65 -2.78
CA GLY A 316 -2.63 -40.60 -1.68
C GLY A 316 -2.36 -39.88 -0.34
N ALA A 317 -2.86 -40.24 0.85
CA ALA A 317 -3.42 -41.48 1.40
C ALA A 317 -4.33 -41.23 2.66
N THR A 318 -5.04 -42.28 3.08
CA THR A 318 -6.19 -42.39 4.04
C THR A 318 -5.88 -42.43 5.58
N PRO A 319 -6.91 -42.35 6.47
CA PRO A 319 -6.82 -41.97 7.91
C PRO A 319 -6.98 -43.13 8.93
N ALA A 320 -6.80 -42.85 10.24
CA ALA A 320 -7.27 -43.69 11.35
C ALA A 320 -7.61 -42.90 12.64
N GLU A 321 -8.74 -43.27 13.27
CA GLU A 321 -9.35 -42.76 14.51
C GLU A 321 -8.92 -43.55 15.78
N GLY A 322 -9.07 -42.95 16.97
CA GLY A 322 -9.29 -43.69 18.23
C GLY A 322 -8.88 -42.99 19.54
N THR A 323 -9.86 -42.55 20.35
CA THR A 323 -9.77 -42.11 21.78
C THR A 323 -10.18 -43.30 22.70
N PRO A 324 -9.81 -43.43 24.00
CA PRO A 324 -10.35 -42.62 25.14
C PRO A 324 -9.41 -42.38 26.37
N ALA A 325 -9.84 -41.47 27.26
CA ALA A 325 -9.31 -41.13 28.61
C ALA A 325 -9.86 -42.11 29.72
N PRO A 326 -9.62 -42.02 31.08
CA PRO A 326 -9.43 -40.80 31.90
C PRO A 326 -8.55 -40.86 33.20
N ALA A 327 -8.48 -39.68 33.86
CA ALA A 327 -8.51 -39.40 35.31
C ALA A 327 -7.22 -39.17 36.13
N GLY A 328 -7.09 -37.93 36.64
CA GLY A 328 -6.30 -37.54 37.80
C GLY A 328 -6.34 -36.01 37.99
N ALA A 329 -7.09 -35.50 38.98
CA ALA A 329 -7.23 -34.07 39.26
C ALA A 329 -6.15 -33.54 40.22
N PRO A 330 -5.50 -32.40 39.88
CA PRO A 330 -5.25 -31.32 40.85
C PRO A 330 -5.45 -29.93 40.20
N PRO A 331 -5.10 -28.84 40.91
CA PRO A 331 -6.00 -27.81 41.42
C PRO A 331 -6.64 -26.90 40.34
N ALA A 332 -7.71 -26.20 40.74
CA ALA A 332 -8.55 -25.28 39.94
C ALA A 332 -7.88 -24.78 38.65
N GLU A 333 -8.27 -25.41 37.54
CA GLU A 333 -7.81 -25.08 36.20
C GLU A 333 -8.24 -23.64 35.89
N GLN A 334 -7.24 -22.76 35.83
CA GLN A 334 -7.39 -21.40 35.39
C GLN A 334 -8.00 -21.44 33.97
N ALA A 335 -9.14 -20.80 33.78
CA ALA A 335 -9.77 -20.72 32.47
C ALA A 335 -8.73 -20.25 31.44
N ALA A 336 -8.63 -20.94 30.30
CA ALA A 336 -7.65 -20.63 29.28
C ALA A 336 -7.80 -19.16 28.85
N VAL A 337 -6.73 -18.38 29.03
CA VAL A 337 -6.67 -16.98 28.60
C VAL A 337 -6.61 -16.98 27.06
N PRO A 338 -7.47 -16.24 26.36
CA PRO A 338 -7.44 -16.18 24.90
C PRO A 338 -6.13 -15.55 24.41
N THR A 339 -5.67 -15.96 23.23
CA THR A 339 -4.50 -15.36 22.57
C THR A 339 -4.78 -13.91 22.22
N LEU A 340 -3.97 -13.01 22.74
CA LEU A 340 -3.97 -11.59 22.37
C LEU A 340 -3.03 -11.39 21.18
N GLU A 341 -3.53 -10.79 20.11
CA GLU A 341 -2.78 -10.47 18.91
C GLU A 341 -2.44 -8.97 18.86
N GLY A 342 -1.17 -8.65 18.68
CA GLY A 342 -0.76 -7.35 18.12
C GLY A 342 -0.90 -7.42 16.60
N TYR A 343 -1.82 -6.66 16.05
CA TYR A 343 -2.11 -6.60 14.60
C TYR A 343 -1.98 -5.15 14.13
N ASP A 344 -0.95 -4.88 13.34
CA ASP A 344 -0.57 -3.56 12.82
C ASP A 344 -0.44 -2.47 13.90
N ILE A 345 -1.48 -1.65 14.11
CA ILE A 345 -1.51 -0.58 15.13
C ILE A 345 -2.63 -0.79 16.16
N GLY A 346 -3.10 -2.03 16.35
CA GLY A 346 -4.16 -2.33 17.29
C GLY A 346 -4.07 -3.71 17.94
N TRP A 347 -4.93 -3.93 18.93
CA TRP A 347 -5.08 -5.20 19.64
C TRP A 347 -6.33 -5.93 19.15
N ARG A 348 -6.25 -7.26 19.02
CA ARG A 348 -7.42 -8.13 18.80
C ARG A 348 -7.22 -9.48 19.44
N PHE A 349 -8.27 -10.28 19.53
CA PHE A 349 -8.16 -11.69 19.89
C PHE A 349 -8.06 -12.56 18.65
N GLU A 350 -7.43 -13.72 18.80
CA GLU A 350 -7.32 -14.72 17.75
C GLU A 350 -8.68 -15.06 17.13
N GLY A 351 -8.75 -14.99 15.79
CA GLY A 351 -9.97 -15.20 15.00
C GLY A 351 -10.81 -13.96 14.72
N GLN A 352 -10.33 -12.76 15.08
CA GLN A 352 -10.98 -11.50 14.67
C GLN A 352 -10.31 -10.90 13.43
N ASP A 353 -11.10 -10.46 12.45
CA ASP A 353 -10.58 -9.94 11.18
C ASP A 353 -10.03 -8.50 11.29
N SER A 354 -10.27 -7.81 12.41
CA SER A 354 -9.86 -6.42 12.64
C SER A 354 -9.46 -6.14 14.09
N ALA A 355 -8.66 -5.08 14.29
CA ALA A 355 -8.36 -4.54 15.61
C ALA A 355 -9.64 -4.10 16.35
N SER A 356 -9.67 -4.30 17.66
CA SER A 356 -10.74 -3.85 18.54
C SER A 356 -10.35 -2.53 19.20
N ALA A 357 -11.27 -1.56 19.22
CA ALA A 357 -11.04 -0.26 19.87
C ALA A 357 -10.94 -0.37 21.41
N ASP A 358 -11.58 -1.39 22.00
CA ASP A 358 -11.63 -1.63 23.44
C ASP A 358 -11.26 -3.09 23.74
N VAL A 359 -9.96 -3.37 23.96
CA VAL A 359 -9.51 -4.70 24.36
C VAL A 359 -9.39 -4.79 25.87
N THR A 360 -10.15 -5.72 26.47
CA THR A 360 -10.08 -6.03 27.91
C THR A 360 -9.74 -7.51 28.10
N ILE A 361 -8.73 -7.80 28.92
CA ILE A 361 -8.36 -9.16 29.31
C ILE A 361 -8.49 -9.29 30.82
N THR A 362 -9.11 -10.37 31.28
CA THR A 362 -9.24 -10.70 32.70
C THR A 362 -8.42 -11.93 33.04
N VAL A 363 -7.57 -11.83 34.07
CA VAL A 363 -6.64 -12.88 34.49
C VAL A 363 -6.53 -12.95 36.02
N ALA A 364 -5.98 -14.05 36.55
CA ALA A 364 -5.60 -14.14 37.96
C ALA A 364 -4.09 -13.86 38.12
N PRO A 365 -3.61 -13.52 39.33
CA PRO A 365 -2.17 -13.41 39.59
C PRO A 365 -1.43 -14.69 39.18
N GLY A 366 -0.26 -14.55 38.54
CA GLY A 366 0.50 -15.68 38.01
C GLY A 366 0.02 -16.22 36.65
N ALA A 367 -1.03 -15.65 36.06
CA ALA A 367 -1.53 -16.06 34.75
C ALA A 367 -0.48 -15.90 33.64
N LYS A 368 -0.60 -16.75 32.63
CA LYS A 368 0.18 -16.72 31.40
C LYS A 368 -0.73 -16.29 30.25
N ILE A 369 -0.38 -15.21 29.58
CA ILE A 369 -1.12 -14.67 28.43
C ILE A 369 -0.34 -15.05 27.17
N PRO A 370 -0.92 -15.81 26.23
CA PRO A 370 -0.32 -16.02 24.91
C PRO A 370 -0.45 -14.75 24.08
N LEU A 371 0.67 -14.27 23.56
CA LEU A 371 0.80 -13.03 22.80
C LEU A 371 1.32 -13.36 21.40
N LEU A 372 0.49 -13.22 20.36
CA LEU A 372 0.90 -13.39 18.98
C LEU A 372 1.17 -12.02 18.33
N ASN A 373 2.32 -11.85 17.69
CA ASN A 373 2.47 -10.75 16.74
C ASN A 373 1.95 -11.18 15.36
N ALA A 374 0.72 -10.79 15.04
CA ALA A 374 0.08 -11.02 13.75
C ALA A 374 0.30 -9.87 12.76
N GLY A 375 0.89 -8.75 13.22
CA GLY A 375 1.26 -7.61 12.40
C GLY A 375 2.60 -7.77 11.70
N VAL A 376 2.93 -6.77 10.88
CA VAL A 376 4.16 -6.74 10.08
C VAL A 376 5.31 -5.97 10.72
N SER A 377 5.09 -5.40 11.92
CA SER A 377 6.10 -4.68 12.71
C SER A 377 6.33 -5.35 14.07
N PRO A 378 7.51 -5.23 14.70
CA PRO A 378 7.72 -5.73 16.06
C PRO A 378 6.77 -5.04 17.04
N HIS A 379 6.19 -5.81 17.96
CA HIS A 379 5.37 -5.29 19.04
C HIS A 379 6.00 -5.62 20.38
N ASN A 380 5.46 -5.03 21.43
CA ASN A 380 5.67 -5.51 22.79
C ASN A 380 4.40 -5.31 23.59
N PHE A 381 4.29 -6.09 24.65
CA PHE A 381 3.27 -5.96 25.67
C PHE A 381 3.92 -5.35 26.91
N ALA A 382 3.58 -4.10 27.20
CA ALA A 382 4.13 -3.34 28.31
C ALA A 382 3.07 -3.04 29.37
N VAL A 383 3.42 -3.17 30.64
CA VAL A 383 2.57 -2.79 31.79
C VAL A 383 3.43 -2.08 32.83
N ASP A 384 3.30 -0.76 32.94
CA ASP A 384 4.11 0.07 33.85
C ASP A 384 3.95 -0.32 35.31
N ALA A 385 2.73 -0.72 35.71
CA ALA A 385 2.38 -1.08 37.07
C ALA A 385 3.06 -2.37 37.58
N PHE A 386 3.65 -3.16 36.69
CA PHE A 386 4.36 -4.41 37.02
C PHE A 386 5.87 -4.24 36.83
N ASP A 387 6.48 -3.32 37.57
CA ASP A 387 7.91 -2.99 37.50
C ASP A 387 8.40 -2.63 36.07
N ASN A 388 7.57 -1.91 35.31
CA ASN A 388 7.79 -1.63 33.89
C ASN A 388 8.01 -2.92 33.07
N MET A 389 7.14 -3.92 33.29
CA MET A 389 7.15 -5.16 32.51
C MET A 389 7.07 -4.82 31.03
N VAL A 390 7.97 -5.41 30.24
CA VAL A 390 7.95 -5.36 28.77
C VAL A 390 8.23 -6.76 28.25
N VAL A 391 7.31 -7.28 27.44
CA VAL A 391 7.46 -8.56 26.74
C VAL A 391 7.53 -8.30 25.25
N ASP A 392 8.69 -8.50 24.64
CA ASP A 392 8.88 -8.34 23.20
C ASP A 392 8.11 -9.40 22.43
N MET A 393 7.37 -8.98 21.40
CA MET A 393 6.58 -9.82 20.51
C MET A 393 7.18 -9.73 19.09
N PRO A 394 8.13 -10.62 18.72
CA PRO A 394 8.70 -10.66 17.38
C PRO A 394 7.65 -11.03 16.33
N ILE A 395 7.78 -10.50 15.12
CA ILE A 395 6.85 -10.70 14.00
C ILE A 395 6.59 -12.20 13.76
N GLY A 396 5.31 -12.56 13.65
CA GLY A 396 4.85 -13.92 13.36
C GLY A 396 5.08 -14.92 14.50
N GLN A 397 5.51 -14.48 15.68
CA GLN A 397 5.76 -15.37 16.82
C GLN A 397 4.74 -15.19 17.93
N THR A 398 4.41 -16.32 18.57
CA THR A 398 3.70 -16.36 19.84
C THR A 398 4.72 -16.40 20.97
N VAL A 399 4.65 -15.41 21.86
CA VAL A 399 5.40 -15.34 23.12
C VAL A 399 4.42 -15.37 24.30
N GLU A 400 4.92 -15.49 25.52
CA GLU A 400 4.08 -15.59 26.71
C GLU A 400 4.42 -14.47 27.70
N ALA A 401 3.42 -13.71 28.13
CA ALA A 401 3.56 -12.78 29.26
C ALA A 401 3.09 -13.46 30.54
N THR A 402 3.93 -13.47 31.58
CA THR A 402 3.56 -13.99 32.90
C THR A 402 3.24 -12.82 33.83
N ILE A 403 1.99 -12.74 34.28
CA ILE A 403 1.56 -11.74 35.26
C ILE A 403 2.18 -12.06 36.62
N PRO A 404 2.71 -11.07 37.36
CA PRO A 404 3.30 -11.31 38.68
C PRO A 404 2.35 -12.07 39.61
N ALA A 405 2.87 -13.05 40.35
CA ALA A 405 2.08 -13.88 41.26
C ALA A 405 1.56 -13.10 42.48
N ASP A 406 2.17 -11.96 42.77
CA ASP A 406 1.82 -11.01 43.82
C ASP A 406 1.10 -9.76 43.28
N ALA A 407 0.70 -9.75 42.00
CA ALA A 407 -0.12 -8.68 41.43
C ALA A 407 -1.40 -8.49 42.24
N ALA A 408 -1.66 -7.27 42.69
CA ALA A 408 -2.88 -6.95 43.42
C ALA A 408 -4.11 -7.02 42.49
N PRO A 409 -5.30 -7.37 43.00
CA PRO A 409 -6.52 -7.24 42.22
C PRO A 409 -6.76 -5.78 41.82
N GLY A 410 -7.10 -5.54 40.56
CA GLY A 410 -7.27 -4.19 40.03
C GLY A 410 -7.28 -4.12 38.50
N GLU A 411 -7.48 -2.91 38.00
CA GLU A 411 -7.41 -2.57 36.58
C GLU A 411 -6.06 -1.93 36.26
N TYR A 412 -5.42 -2.39 35.19
CA TYR A 412 -4.11 -1.96 34.73
C TYR A 412 -4.16 -1.66 33.23
N GLU A 413 -3.41 -0.66 32.77
CA GLU A 413 -3.20 -0.41 31.34
C GLU A 413 -2.09 -1.32 30.83
N PHE A 414 -2.34 -2.01 29.71
CA PHE A 414 -1.28 -2.56 28.89
C PHE A 414 -1.20 -1.80 27.57
N TYR A 415 0.01 -1.71 27.01
CA TYR A 415 0.22 -0.99 25.76
C TYR A 415 1.43 -1.50 24.98
N CYS A 416 1.57 -1.06 23.72
CA CYS A 416 2.80 -1.22 22.95
C CYS A 416 3.69 0.02 23.07
N ASN A 417 4.92 -0.13 23.58
CA ASN A 417 5.85 0.96 23.83
C ASN A 417 6.71 1.36 22.62
N VAL A 418 6.51 0.71 21.47
CA VAL A 418 7.13 1.11 20.19
C VAL A 418 6.73 2.56 19.90
N PRO A 419 7.68 3.45 19.54
CA PRO A 419 7.37 4.86 19.28
C PRO A 419 6.20 5.02 18.29
N GLY A 420 5.19 5.82 18.66
CA GLY A 420 3.97 6.02 17.88
C GLY A 420 2.84 4.99 18.14
N HIS A 421 3.15 3.80 18.66
CA HIS A 421 2.16 2.72 18.80
C HIS A 421 1.27 2.88 20.04
N LYS A 422 1.78 3.46 21.12
CA LYS A 422 1.02 3.61 22.39
C LYS A 422 -0.32 4.32 22.21
N ALA A 423 -0.42 5.26 21.27
CA ALA A 423 -1.66 6.02 21.05
C ALA A 423 -2.84 5.15 20.54
N LEU A 424 -2.54 4.03 19.87
CA LEU A 424 -3.54 3.19 19.19
C LEU A 424 -3.54 1.74 19.72
N MET A 425 -2.46 1.34 20.39
CA MET A 425 -2.29 0.02 20.99
C MET A 425 -2.33 0.10 22.51
N THR A 426 -3.46 0.49 23.07
CA THR A 426 -3.74 0.41 24.51
C THR A 426 -4.88 -0.58 24.78
N GLY A 427 -4.86 -1.20 25.96
CA GLY A 427 -5.95 -2.05 26.42
C GLY A 427 -5.96 -2.17 27.94
N THR A 428 -7.00 -2.82 28.46
CA THR A 428 -7.25 -2.97 29.89
C THR A 428 -6.98 -4.40 30.35
N LEU A 429 -6.10 -4.55 31.33
CA LEU A 429 -5.83 -5.79 32.03
C LEU A 429 -6.50 -5.76 33.40
N ILE A 430 -7.42 -6.68 33.66
CA ILE A 430 -8.08 -6.86 34.94
C ILE A 430 -7.45 -8.05 35.66
N VAL A 431 -6.82 -7.80 36.81
CA VAL A 431 -6.34 -8.86 37.73
C VAL A 431 -7.40 -9.10 38.80
N GLN A 432 -7.84 -10.35 38.96
CA GLN A 432 -8.88 -10.76 39.92
C GLN A 432 -8.35 -11.33 41.23
#